data_AF-A0A1Q9CRQ4-F1
#
_entry.id   AF-A0A1Q9CRQ4-F1
#
_cell.length_a   1.000
_cell.length_b   1.000
_cell.length_c   1.000
_cell.angle_alpha   90.00
_cell.angle_beta   90.00
_cell.angle_gamma   90.00
#
_symmetry.space_group_name_H-M   'P 1'
#
loop_
_entity.id
_entity.type
_entity.pdbx_description
1 polymer ?
#
loop_
_entity_poly.entity_id
_entity_poly.type
_entity_poly.pdbx_seq_one_letter_code
_entity_poly.pdbx_strand_id
1 'polypeptide(L)'
;MMPLPFRIRTRRGTTDVKVHTSDTLFRKCCELVTEFPSRYLAYRHYRLQGWTVCPDSLKFGADFLLYDGRPDEVHADYALILATESLQWKDVVMASRLAQLVAKELLLVAANASSKAEARLAEFLASSTPVLEFATRPWRRHLS
;
A
#
# COMPACT_ATOMS: atom_id res chain seq x y z
N MET A 1 19.83 -5.82 5.10
CA MET A 1 19.46 -6.94 4.19
C MET A 1 19.04 -6.33 2.86
N MET A 2 19.81 -6.51 1.78
CA MET A 2 19.45 -5.99 0.45
C MET A 2 18.21 -6.73 -0.07
N PRO A 3 17.24 -6.07 -0.73
CA PRO A 3 16.09 -6.76 -1.28
C PRO A 3 16.54 -7.70 -2.40
N LEU A 4 16.12 -8.97 -2.33
CA LEU A 4 16.32 -9.94 -3.41
C LEU A 4 15.73 -9.38 -4.72
N PRO A 5 16.37 -9.59 -5.88
CA PRO A 5 15.85 -9.13 -7.16
C PRO A 5 14.50 -9.81 -7.42
N PHE A 6 13.42 -9.03 -7.38
CA PHE A 6 12.09 -9.52 -7.69
C PHE A 6 11.96 -9.72 -9.21
N ARG A 7 11.64 -10.94 -9.64
CA ARG A 7 11.51 -11.31 -11.06
C ARG A 7 10.06 -11.15 -11.51
N ILE A 8 9.71 -10.01 -12.11
CA ILE A 8 8.38 -9.78 -12.68
C ILE A 8 8.32 -10.37 -14.10
N ARG A 9 7.37 -11.30 -14.34
CA ARG A 9 7.06 -11.84 -15.67
C ARG A 9 6.00 -10.97 -16.33
N THR A 10 6.35 -10.26 -17.40
CA THR A 10 5.37 -9.54 -18.23
C THR A 10 5.01 -10.39 -19.44
N ARG A 11 3.73 -10.76 -19.60
CA ARG A 11 3.24 -11.51 -20.77
C ARG A 11 2.55 -10.55 -21.74
N ARG A 12 3.26 -10.06 -22.75
CA ARG A 12 2.62 -9.69 -24.03
C ARG A 12 2.71 -10.90 -24.94
N GLY A 13 1.75 -11.10 -25.84
CA GLY A 13 1.79 -12.21 -26.79
C GLY A 13 3.17 -12.33 -27.45
N THR A 14 3.62 -13.56 -27.62
CA THR A 14 4.93 -13.97 -28.15
C THR A 14 6.07 -14.00 -27.13
N THR A 15 6.69 -15.17 -27.08
CA THR A 15 7.64 -15.71 -26.10
C THR A 15 8.98 -14.99 -26.09
N ASP A 16 9.09 -13.87 -25.37
CA ASP A 16 10.39 -13.38 -24.90
C ASP A 16 10.29 -12.81 -23.48
N VAL A 17 10.91 -13.49 -22.51
CA VAL A 17 10.89 -13.09 -21.10
C VAL A 17 12.04 -12.12 -20.85
N LYS A 18 11.80 -10.83 -21.08
CA LYS A 18 12.79 -9.79 -20.79
C LYS A 18 12.89 -9.53 -19.28
N VAL A 19 14.07 -9.77 -18.71
CA VAL A 19 14.36 -9.44 -17.30
C VAL A 19 14.62 -7.93 -17.20
N HIS A 20 13.98 -7.28 -16.24
CA HIS A 20 14.14 -5.84 -15.96
C HIS A 20 14.73 -5.62 -14.56
N THR A 21 15.62 -4.64 -14.42
CA THR A 21 16.14 -4.19 -13.13
C THR A 21 15.04 -3.51 -12.30
N SER A 22 15.16 -3.56 -10.97
CA SER A 22 14.24 -2.90 -10.03
C SER A 22 14.00 -1.42 -10.36
N ASP A 23 15.03 -0.67 -10.73
CA ASP A 23 14.89 0.75 -11.11
C ASP A 23 14.08 0.93 -12.39
N THR A 24 14.24 0.02 -13.36
CA THR A 24 13.48 0.08 -14.62
C THR A 24 12.01 -0.25 -14.37
N LEU A 25 11.72 -1.21 -13.49
CA LEU A 25 10.36 -1.57 -13.11
C LEU A 25 9.69 -0.45 -12.31
N PHE A 26 10.40 0.10 -11.31
CA PHE A 26 9.91 1.21 -10.51
C PHE A 26 9.53 2.41 -11.38
N ARG A 27 10.43 2.83 -12.29
CA ARG A 27 10.17 3.93 -13.23
C ARG A 27 8.94 3.68 -14.09
N LYS A 28 8.83 2.50 -14.71
CA LYS A 28 7.67 2.13 -15.53
C LYS A 28 6.37 2.16 -14.71
N CYS A 29 6.39 1.73 -13.45
CA CYS A 29 5.22 1.79 -12.59
C CYS A 29 4.83 3.22 -12.23
N CYS A 30 5.81 4.11 -11.96
CA CYS A 30 5.56 5.53 -11.76
C CYS A 30 4.97 6.21 -13.00
N GLU A 31 5.42 5.81 -14.20
CA GLU A 31 4.87 6.31 -15.48
C GLU A 31 3.43 5.84 -15.73
N LEU A 32 3.08 4.62 -15.31
CA LEU A 32 1.77 4.01 -15.56
C LEU A 32 0.71 4.38 -14.51
N VAL A 33 1.11 4.64 -13.27
CA VAL A 33 0.20 4.87 -12.14
C VAL A 33 0.74 6.03 -11.31
N THR A 34 0.04 7.16 -11.35
CA THR A 34 0.45 8.42 -10.70
C THR A 34 0.72 8.25 -9.20
N GLU A 35 -0.12 7.49 -8.50
CA GLU A 35 -0.05 7.26 -7.06
C GLU A 35 0.88 6.10 -6.67
N PHE A 36 1.57 5.50 -7.65
CA PHE A 36 2.45 4.36 -7.40
C PHE A 36 3.56 4.64 -6.37
N PRO A 37 4.26 5.80 -6.40
CA PRO A 37 5.30 6.07 -5.41
C PRO A 37 4.78 5.99 -3.96
N SER A 38 3.64 6.63 -3.66
CA SER A 38 3.02 6.60 -2.33
C SER A 38 2.52 5.20 -1.97
N ARG A 39 1.88 4.50 -2.91
CA ARG A 39 1.41 3.12 -2.74
C ARG A 39 2.56 2.15 -2.44
N TYR A 40 3.67 2.28 -3.16
CA TYR A 40 4.85 1.45 -2.96
C TYR A 40 5.53 1.73 -1.62
N LEU A 41 5.60 3.00 -1.21
CA LEU A 41 6.18 3.41 0.07
C LEU A 41 5.38 2.81 1.25
N ALA A 42 4.04 2.92 1.22
CA ALA A 42 3.17 2.30 2.21
C ALA A 42 3.26 0.77 2.17
N TYR A 43 3.21 0.14 0.99
CA TYR A 43 3.37 -1.30 0.84
C TYR A 43 4.69 -1.77 1.48
N ARG A 44 5.81 -1.12 1.15
CA ARG A 44 7.13 -1.49 1.66
C ARG A 44 7.21 -1.32 3.17
N HIS A 45 6.64 -0.24 3.73
CA HIS A 45 6.59 0.01 5.16
C HIS A 45 5.98 -1.16 5.93
N TYR A 46 4.76 -1.57 5.56
CA TYR A 46 4.07 -2.68 6.23
C TYR A 46 4.74 -4.04 5.96
N ARG A 47 5.29 -4.26 4.76
CA ARG A 47 6.06 -5.48 4.47
C ARG A 47 7.31 -5.62 5.33
N LEU A 48 8.01 -4.52 5.62
CA LEU A 48 9.19 -4.53 6.49
C LEU A 48 8.84 -4.81 7.95
N GLN A 49 7.61 -4.49 8.36
CA GLN A 49 7.08 -4.78 9.70
C GLN A 49 6.51 -6.20 9.83
N GLY A 50 6.51 -6.99 8.75
CA GLY A 50 6.06 -8.39 8.77
C GLY A 50 4.62 -8.61 8.29
N TRP A 51 3.87 -7.57 8.00
CA TRP A 51 2.49 -7.71 7.51
C TRP A 51 2.43 -8.37 6.13
N THR A 52 1.41 -9.20 5.91
CA THR A 52 1.02 -9.57 4.56
C THR A 52 0.11 -8.49 4.00
N VAL A 53 0.56 -7.84 2.92
CA VAL A 53 -0.13 -6.72 2.28
C VAL A 53 -0.80 -7.21 1.00
N CYS A 54 -2.13 -7.21 0.98
CA CYS A 54 -2.93 -7.63 -0.17
C CYS A 54 -3.51 -6.41 -0.90
N PRO A 55 -3.24 -6.26 -2.22
CA PRO A 55 -3.75 -5.16 -3.03
C PRO A 55 -5.17 -5.38 -3.60
N ASP A 56 -5.74 -6.60 -3.55
CA ASP A 56 -7.14 -6.83 -3.92
C ASP A 56 -8.08 -6.44 -2.76
N SER A 57 -8.19 -5.14 -2.54
CA SER A 57 -8.88 -4.53 -1.39
C SER A 57 -10.08 -3.67 -1.78
N LEU A 58 -10.34 -3.53 -3.09
CA LEU A 58 -11.43 -2.69 -3.62
C LEU A 58 -12.80 -3.11 -3.07
N LYS A 59 -13.00 -4.42 -2.82
CA LYS A 59 -14.21 -5.00 -2.22
C LYS A 59 -14.50 -4.45 -0.82
N PHE A 60 -13.50 -3.89 -0.15
CA PHE A 60 -13.59 -3.33 1.20
C PHE A 60 -13.44 -1.81 1.20
N GLY A 61 -13.42 -1.16 0.03
CA GLY A 61 -13.21 0.29 -0.08
C GLY A 61 -11.84 0.74 0.42
N ALA A 62 -10.83 -0.12 0.32
CA ALA A 62 -9.48 0.10 0.82
C ALA A 62 -8.44 0.02 -0.31
N ASP A 63 -7.28 0.65 -0.11
CA ASP A 63 -6.10 0.54 -0.97
C ASP A 63 -5.30 -0.74 -0.70
N PHE A 64 -5.25 -1.17 0.57
CA PHE A 64 -4.63 -2.44 0.96
C PHE A 64 -5.43 -3.13 2.08
N LEU A 65 -5.26 -4.45 2.18
CA LEU A 65 -5.58 -5.21 3.38
C LEU A 65 -4.29 -5.66 4.06
N LEU A 66 -4.25 -5.57 5.39
CA LEU A 66 -3.13 -6.06 6.20
C LEU A 66 -3.55 -7.29 6.99
N TYR A 67 -2.76 -8.36 6.87
CA TYR A 67 -2.95 -9.61 7.59
C TYR A 67 -1.74 -9.89 8.48
N ASP A 68 -1.98 -10.23 9.74
CA ASP A 68 -0.97 -10.83 10.62
C ASP A 68 -0.86 -12.35 10.36
N GLY A 69 -0.30 -12.69 9.20
CA GLY A 69 -0.15 -14.09 8.78
C GLY A 69 -0.51 -14.29 7.31
N ARG A 70 -0.96 -15.50 6.98
CA ARG A 70 -1.27 -15.88 5.61
C ARG A 70 -2.74 -15.66 5.26
N PRO A 71 -3.09 -15.05 4.10
CA PRO A 71 -4.48 -14.75 3.75
C PRO A 71 -5.40 -15.98 3.60
N ASP A 72 -4.83 -17.17 3.43
CA ASP A 72 -5.54 -18.45 3.40
C ASP A 72 -5.93 -18.98 4.80
N GLU A 73 -5.31 -18.47 5.85
CA GLU A 73 -5.45 -18.97 7.23
C GLU A 73 -6.11 -17.94 8.16
N VAL A 74 -5.84 -16.65 7.95
CA VAL A 74 -6.30 -15.56 8.83
C VAL A 74 -7.11 -14.50 8.08
N HIS A 75 -7.94 -13.77 8.83
CA HIS A 75 -8.62 -12.59 8.30
C HIS A 75 -7.70 -11.37 8.32
N ALA A 76 -7.93 -10.43 7.41
CA ALA A 76 -7.25 -9.13 7.47
C ALA A 76 -7.71 -8.35 8.71
N ASP A 77 -6.76 -7.82 9.47
CA ASP A 77 -6.99 -6.99 10.65
C ASP A 77 -7.34 -5.56 10.25
N TYR A 78 -6.63 -5.03 9.25
CA TYR A 78 -6.78 -3.65 8.81
C TYR A 78 -7.23 -3.53 7.35
N ALA A 79 -8.16 -2.60 7.13
CA ALA A 79 -8.46 -2.02 5.84
C ALA A 79 -7.72 -0.68 5.75
N LEU A 80 -6.72 -0.59 4.88
CA LEU A 80 -5.85 0.58 4.77
C LEU A 80 -6.28 1.46 3.60
N ILE A 81 -6.45 2.76 3.84
CA ILE A 81 -6.63 3.79 2.79
C ILE A 81 -5.48 4.80 2.82
N LEU A 82 -5.02 5.23 1.66
CA LEU A 82 -3.97 6.22 1.52
C LEU A 82 -4.55 7.63 1.61
N ALA A 83 -3.96 8.45 2.47
CA ALA A 83 -4.23 9.88 2.56
C ALA A 83 -3.53 10.61 1.41
N THR A 84 -4.17 10.64 0.25
CA THR A 84 -3.76 11.45 -0.90
C THR A 84 -4.36 12.85 -0.81
N GLU A 85 -3.82 13.80 -1.58
CA GLU A 85 -4.39 15.15 -1.67
C GLU A 85 -5.83 15.17 -2.23
N SER A 86 -6.19 14.14 -3.01
CA SER A 86 -7.52 13.95 -3.58
C SER A 86 -8.52 13.28 -2.63
N LEU A 87 -8.07 12.75 -1.48
CA LEU A 87 -8.93 12.03 -0.55
C LEU A 87 -9.94 12.99 0.09
N GLN A 88 -11.22 12.73 -0.10
CA GLN A 88 -12.28 13.52 0.51
C GLN A 88 -12.80 12.87 1.80
N TRP A 89 -13.35 13.67 2.70
CA TRP A 89 -13.91 13.16 3.95
C TRP A 89 -14.98 12.07 3.73
N LYS A 90 -15.80 12.20 2.68
CA LYS A 90 -16.80 11.18 2.33
C LYS A 90 -16.16 9.82 2.03
N ASP A 91 -14.94 9.79 1.47
CA ASP A 91 -14.26 8.56 1.11
C ASP A 91 -13.79 7.82 2.38
N VAL A 92 -13.29 8.58 3.36
CA VAL A 92 -12.95 8.07 4.70
C VAL A 92 -14.19 7.50 5.41
N VAL A 93 -15.31 8.23 5.38
CA VAL A 93 -16.57 7.77 5.99
C VAL A 93 -17.10 6.50 5.33
N MET A 94 -17.06 6.43 3.99
CA MET A 94 -17.46 5.24 3.23
C MET A 94 -16.57 4.04 3.55
N ALA A 95 -15.25 4.22 3.53
CA ALA A 95 -14.28 3.17 3.86
C ALA A 95 -14.46 2.69 5.32
N SER A 96 -14.70 3.61 6.26
CA SER A 96 -14.96 3.27 7.66
C SER A 96 -16.22 2.42 7.82
N ARG A 97 -17.29 2.77 7.11
CA ARG A 97 -18.52 1.97 7.10
C ARG A 97 -18.29 0.57 6.55
N LEU A 98 -17.58 0.44 5.41
CA LEU A 98 -17.29 -0.85 4.79
C LEU A 98 -16.40 -1.73 5.68
N ALA A 99 -15.35 -1.16 6.28
CA ALA A 99 -14.47 -1.86 7.21
C ALA A 99 -15.24 -2.40 8.42
N GLN A 100 -16.13 -1.59 9.00
CA GLN A 100 -16.96 -2.00 10.15
C GLN A 100 -17.92 -3.14 9.82
N LEU A 101 -18.47 -3.22 8.60
CA LEU A 101 -19.37 -4.30 8.18
C LEU A 101 -18.69 -5.67 8.17
N VAL A 102 -17.37 -5.71 8.03
CA VAL A 102 -16.58 -6.95 7.97
C VAL A 102 -15.58 -7.06 9.13
N ALA A 103 -15.86 -6.35 10.23
CA ALA A 103 -15.08 -6.34 11.46
C ALA A 103 -13.58 -6.04 11.26
N LYS A 104 -13.24 -5.09 10.38
CA LYS A 104 -11.87 -4.60 10.16
C LYS A 104 -11.69 -3.22 10.78
N GLU A 105 -10.49 -2.94 11.28
CA GLU A 105 -10.11 -1.58 11.67
C GLU A 105 -9.69 -0.80 10.41
N LEU A 106 -10.21 0.41 10.23
CA LEU A 106 -9.76 1.29 9.15
C LEU A 106 -8.47 2.01 9.58
N LEU A 107 -7.46 1.93 8.72
CA LEU A 107 -6.17 2.58 8.90
C LEU A 107 -5.95 3.62 7.79
N LEU A 108 -5.93 4.89 8.16
CA LEU A 108 -5.61 5.99 7.25
C LEU A 108 -4.10 6.24 7.27
N VAL A 109 -3.46 6.19 6.10
CA VAL A 109 -1.99 6.20 6.00
C VAL A 109 -1.54 7.31 5.06
N ALA A 110 -0.75 8.25 5.58
CA ALA A 110 -0.09 9.26 4.75
C ALA A 110 1.33 8.81 4.41
N ALA A 111 1.58 8.63 3.11
CA ALA A 111 2.87 8.28 2.56
C ALA A 111 3.31 9.37 1.57
N ASN A 112 4.09 10.33 2.07
CA ASN A 112 4.57 11.45 1.26
C ASN A 112 5.77 10.99 0.43
N ALA A 113 5.49 10.62 -0.81
CA ALA A 113 6.46 10.30 -1.82
C ALA A 113 6.63 11.50 -2.77
N SER A 114 7.84 12.05 -2.87
CA SER A 114 8.13 13.02 -3.92
C SER A 114 8.13 12.30 -5.27
N SER A 115 7.28 12.74 -6.19
CA SER A 115 7.21 12.26 -7.58
C SER A 115 8.42 12.69 -8.42
N LYS A 116 9.63 12.56 -7.89
CA LYS A 116 10.82 12.59 -8.75
C LYS A 116 10.84 11.29 -9.55
N ALA A 117 10.00 11.23 -10.58
CA ALA A 117 9.83 10.11 -11.50
C ALA A 117 11.13 9.67 -12.20
N GLU A 118 12.20 10.44 -12.04
CA GLU A 118 13.54 10.17 -12.56
C GLU A 118 14.53 9.59 -11.53
N ALA A 119 14.21 9.62 -10.23
CA ALA A 119 15.12 9.17 -9.18
C ALA A 119 15.28 7.64 -9.20
N ARG A 120 16.52 7.17 -8.98
CA ARG A 120 16.78 5.74 -8.77
C ARG A 120 15.98 5.24 -7.57
N LEU A 121 15.60 3.96 -7.56
CA LEU A 121 14.83 3.38 -6.45
C LEU A 121 15.55 3.58 -5.11
N ALA A 122 16.88 3.49 -5.10
CA ALA A 122 17.68 3.75 -3.90
C ALA A 122 17.56 5.20 -3.40
N GLU A 123 17.58 6.18 -4.30
CA GLU A 123 17.43 7.61 -3.97
C GLU A 123 16.02 7.93 -3.50
N PHE A 124 15.01 7.32 -4.14
CA PHE A 124 13.62 7.39 -3.71
C PHE A 124 13.45 6.88 -2.27
N LEU A 125 14.01 5.71 -1.97
CA LEU A 125 13.94 5.13 -0.62
C LEU A 125 14.76 5.91 0.41
N ALA A 126 15.86 6.56 0.01
CA ALA A 126 16.65 7.41 0.90
C ALA A 126 15.95 8.75 1.21
N SER A 127 15.12 9.23 0.29
CA SER A 127 14.38 10.50 0.42
C SER A 127 12.96 10.34 0.96
N SER A 128 12.50 9.11 1.20
CA SER A 128 11.16 8.85 1.73
C SER A 128 11.01 9.40 3.15
N THR A 129 9.90 10.08 3.40
CA THR A 129 9.49 10.53 4.74
C THR A 129 8.90 9.38 5.55
N PRO A 130 8.87 9.48 6.89
CA PRO A 130 8.18 8.50 7.72
C PRO A 130 6.70 8.42 7.34
N VAL A 131 6.18 7.20 7.29
CA VAL A 131 4.76 6.93 7.08
C VAL A 131 3.99 7.34 8.34
N LEU A 132 2.96 8.17 8.18
CA LEU A 132 2.06 8.55 9.27
C LEU A 132 0.80 7.69 9.22
N GLU A 133 0.38 7.20 10.39
CA GLU A 133 -0.71 6.25 10.52
C GLU A 133 -1.77 6.77 11.48
N PHE A 134 -3.04 6.70 11.08
CA PHE A 134 -4.19 7.09 11.88
C PHE A 134 -5.22 5.97 11.86
N ALA A 135 -5.33 5.21 12.95
CA ALA A 135 -6.35 4.19 13.10
C ALA A 135 -7.67 4.85 13.53
N THR A 136 -8.75 4.63 12.79
CA THR A 136 -10.07 5.06 13.25
C THR A 136 -10.61 4.01 14.21
N ARG A 137 -10.69 4.35 15.50
CA ARG A 137 -11.35 3.50 16.49
C ARG A 137 -12.69 4.12 16.87
N PRO A 138 -13.75 3.31 17.03
CA PRO A 138 -14.98 3.80 17.62
C PRO A 138 -14.64 4.45 18.95
N TRP A 139 -15.07 5.70 19.11
CA TRP A 139 -14.89 6.38 20.37
C TRP A 139 -15.63 5.61 21.46
N ARG A 140 -14.87 5.08 22.43
CA ARG A 140 -15.44 4.48 23.63
C ARG A 140 -15.37 5.51 24.74
N ARG A 141 -16.54 5.99 25.17
CA ARG A 141 -16.70 6.84 26.35
C ARG A 141 -16.41 5.98 27.59
N HIS A 142 -15.12 5.82 27.91
CA HIS A 142 -14.58 5.13 29.08
C HIS A 142 -14.68 3.60 29.06
N LEU A 143 -13.53 2.94 29.18
CA LEU A 143 -13.43 1.66 29.88
C LEU A 143 -12.93 2.01 31.29
N SER A 144 -13.82 1.86 32.27
CA SER A 144 -13.48 1.74 33.69
C SER A 144 -12.87 0.38 33.97
#